data_AF-A0AAW7VEM3-F1
#
_entry.id   AF-A0AAW7VEM3-F1
#
_cell.length_a   1.000
_cell.length_b   1.000
_cell.length_c   1.000
_cell.angle_alpha   90.00
_cell.angle_beta   90.00
_cell.angle_gamma   90.00
#
_symmetry.space_group_name_H-M   'P 1'
#
loop_
_entity.id
_entity.type
_entity.pdbx_description
1 polymer ?
#
loop_
_entity_poly.entity_id
_entity_poly.type
_entity_poly.pdbx_seq_one_letter_code
_entity_poly.pdbx_strand_id
1 'polypeptide(L)' 'MSGKPAARQGDMTRKGLDIVQGSAGGLIGRERSSEVHFLY' A
#
# COMPACT_ATOMS: atom_id res chain seq x y z
N MET A 1 -8.08 -6.04 -15.62
CA MET A 1 -6.96 -5.27 -15.04
C MET A 1 -6.14 -4.66 -16.17
N SER A 2 -5.63 -3.44 -16.02
CA SER A 2 -4.88 -2.72 -17.08
C SER A 2 -3.52 -3.36 -17.45
N GLY A 3 -3.06 -4.41 -16.76
CA GLY A 3 -1.75 -5.04 -16.96
C GLY A 3 -0.55 -4.23 -16.47
N LYS A 4 -0.77 -2.99 -16.00
CA LYS A 4 0.26 -2.16 -15.39
C LYS A 4 0.38 -2.49 -13.89
N PRO A 5 1.60 -2.45 -13.32
CA PRO A 5 1.78 -2.55 -11.88
C PRO A 5 0.95 -1.50 -11.15
N ALA A 6 0.39 -1.88 -10.01
CA ALA A 6 -0.33 -0.94 -9.18
C ALA A 6 0.66 -0.06 -8.41
N ALA A 7 0.39 1.25 -8.36
CA ALA A 7 1.14 2.19 -7.55
C ALA A 7 0.87 1.97 -6.05
N ARG A 8 1.89 2.19 -5.23
CA ARG A 8 1.89 1.93 -3.79
C ARG A 8 2.49 3.09 -3.02
N GLN A 9 2.26 3.10 -1.72
CA GLN A 9 2.94 4.02 -0.81
C GLN A 9 4.46 3.80 -0.90
N GLY A 10 5.20 4.91 -1.04
CA GLY A 10 6.64 4.93 -1.29
C GLY A 10 7.05 4.92 -2.76
N ASP A 11 6.13 4.68 -3.71
CA ASP A 11 6.49 4.77 -5.13
C ASP A 11 6.67 6.24 -5.57
N MET A 12 7.58 6.47 -6.51
CA MET A 12 7.91 7.79 -7.06
C MET A 12 6.85 8.28 -8.05
N THR A 13 6.37 9.51 -7.87
CA THR A 13 5.51 10.18 -8.85
C THR A 13 6.31 10.76 -10.01
N ARG A 14 5.64 11.08 -11.12
CA ARG A 14 6.28 11.79 -12.25
C ARG A 14 6.92 13.13 -11.84
N LYS A 15 6.50 13.72 -10.72
CA LYS A 15 7.00 15.00 -10.22
C LYS A 15 8.23 14.85 -9.31
N GLY A 16 8.74 13.64 -9.11
CA GLY A 16 9.92 13.40 -8.27
C GLY A 16 9.62 13.39 -6.77
N LEU A 17 8.34 13.27 -6.39
CA LEU A 17 7.91 13.14 -4.99
C LEU A 17 7.33 11.75 -4.74
N ASP A 18 7.44 11.26 -3.52
CA ASP A 18 6.94 9.95 -3.12
C ASP A 18 5.41 9.96 -2.87
N ILE A 19 4.76 8.81 -3.07
CA ILE A 19 3.39 8.58 -2.60
C ILE A 19 3.44 8.36 -1.09
N VAL A 20 3.04 9.36 -0.31
CA VAL A 20 3.17 9.32 1.16
C VAL A 20 2.03 8.61 1.90
N GLN A 21 0.91 8.30 1.23
CA GLN A 21 -0.24 7.62 1.83
C GLN A 21 -0.92 6.67 0.84
N GLY A 22 -1.28 5.48 1.32
CA GLY A 22 -2.12 4.50 0.61
C GLY A 22 -3.52 4.38 1.20
N SER A 23 -4.31 3.42 0.68
CA SER A 23 -5.63 3.10 1.25
C SER A 23 -5.50 2.32 2.55
N ALA A 24 -6.40 2.56 3.52
CA ALA A 24 -6.38 1.88 4.81
C ALA A 24 -6.70 0.37 4.72
N GLY A 25 -7.55 -0.03 3.76
CA GLY A 25 -8.02 -1.41 3.62
C GLY A 25 -7.37 -2.20 2.48
N GLY A 26 -6.78 -1.53 1.50
CA GLY A 26 -6.14 -2.15 0.34
C GLY A 26 -4.62 -2.13 0.49
N LEU A 27 -4.03 -3.32 0.58
CA LEU A 27 -2.59 -3.52 0.68
C LEU A 27 -2.11 -4.22 -0.59
N ILE A 28 -1.10 -3.65 -1.24
CA ILE A 28 -0.50 -4.22 -2.46
C ILE A 28 0.94 -4.57 -2.15
N GLY A 29 1.26 -5.87 -2.14
CA GLY A 29 2.62 -6.37 -1.88
C GLY A 29 3.09 -6.25 -0.43
N ARG A 30 2.16 -6.12 0.53
CA ARG A 30 2.47 -6.17 1.97
C ARG A 30 1.84 -7.41 2.58
N GLU A 31 2.65 -8.17 3.32
CA GLU A 31 2.19 -9.29 4.14
C GLU A 31 1.16 -8.74 5.15
N ARG A 32 -0.04 -9.31 5.18
CA ARG A 32 -0.96 -9.06 6.28
C ARG A 32 -0.34 -9.72 7.51
N SER A 33 0.29 -8.94 8.38
CA SER A 33 0.60 -9.41 9.73
C SER A 33 -0.72 -9.85 10.37
N SER A 34 -0.83 -11.13 10.70
CA SER A 34 -2.02 -11.74 11.29
C SER A 34 -2.14 -11.48 12.79
N GLU A 35 -1.32 -10.61 13.38
CA GLU A 35 -1.48 -10.17 14.78
C GLU A 35 -2.60 -9.14 14.90
N VAL A 36 -3.83 -9.63 14.79
CA VAL A 36 -4.97 -8.94 15.39
C VAL A 36 -4.99 -9.33 16.87
N HIS A 37 -4.36 -8.50 17.70
CA HIS A 37 -4.61 -8.55 19.14
C HIS A 37 -6.02 -8.02 19.39
N PHE A 38 -7.00 -8.92 19.37
CA PHE A 38 -8.32 -8.65 19.94
C PHE A 38 -8.14 -8.58 21.45
N LEU A 39 -7.93 -7.37 21.97
CA LEU A 39 -8.12 -7.14 23.40
C LEU A 39 -9.60 -7.39 23.74
N TYR A 40 -9.78 -8.13 24.82
CA TYR A 40 -11.03 -8.62 25.42
C TYR A 40 -12.16 -7.59 25.44
#